data_AF-A0A2T9YXB2-F1
#
_entry.id   AF-A0A2T9YXB2-F1
#
_cell.length_a   1.000
_cell.length_b   1.000
_cell.length_c   1.000
_cell.angle_alpha   90.00
_cell.angle_beta   90.00
_cell.angle_gamma   90.00
#
_symmetry.space_group_name_H-M   'P 1'
#
loop_
_entity.id
_entity.type
_entity.pdbx_description
1 polymer ?
#
loop_
_entity_poly.entity_id
_entity_poly.type
_entity_poly.pdbx_seq_one_letter_code
_entity_poly.pdbx_strand_id
1 'polypeptide(L)'
;MKTILGLTALFAIPLVYSSELTISGSIHKPGFTGVNAKLSIYQNGGLTTQVWYQPQKIDSSCTEDCTLEIVYDNNKAIRFNSKEMIYKHGGQIYSIEYTSDKYILDGCQGVQDCNYYILPFKFKVIEIAVT
;
A
#
# COMPACT_ATOMS: atom_id res chain seq x y z
N MET A 1 34.15 59.87 1.44
CA MET A 1 33.91 58.84 2.48
C MET A 1 33.05 57.74 1.86
N LYS A 2 33.56 56.49 1.80
CA LYS A 2 32.78 55.26 1.50
C LYS A 2 31.88 54.98 2.73
N THR A 3 30.68 54.37 2.67
CA THR A 3 30.33 53.00 2.25
C THR A 3 28.78 52.88 2.21
N ILE A 4 28.20 52.46 1.09
CA ILE A 4 27.53 51.15 0.86
C ILE A 4 26.29 50.89 1.75
N LEU A 5 25.13 51.04 1.11
CA LEU A 5 23.81 50.60 1.59
C LEU A 5 23.79 49.06 1.58
N GLY A 6 23.80 48.43 2.76
CA GLY A 6 23.70 46.98 2.90
C GLY A 6 22.27 46.52 2.65
N LEU A 7 22.03 45.85 1.51
CA LEU A 7 20.78 45.19 1.20
C LEU A 7 20.73 43.86 1.96
N THR A 8 19.95 43.77 3.04
CA THR A 8 19.70 42.50 3.73
C THR A 8 18.72 41.67 2.92
N ALA A 9 19.23 40.77 2.09
CA ALA A 9 18.43 39.71 1.49
C ALA A 9 17.97 38.75 2.60
N LEU A 10 16.70 38.84 2.98
CA LEU A 10 16.04 37.83 3.82
C LEU A 10 15.80 36.60 2.94
N PHE A 11 16.67 35.61 3.04
CA PHE A 11 16.38 34.28 2.49
C PHE A 11 15.29 33.64 3.37
N ALA A 12 14.08 33.53 2.83
CA ALA A 12 13.06 32.68 3.41
C ALA A 12 13.49 31.22 3.20
N ILE A 13 13.97 30.57 4.26
CA ILE A 13 14.25 29.13 4.22
C ILE A 13 12.91 28.43 4.41
N PRO A 14 12.39 27.68 3.43
CA PRO A 14 11.16 26.93 3.61
C PRO A 14 11.36 25.91 4.75
N LEU A 15 10.43 25.91 5.70
CA LEU A 15 10.41 24.91 6.76
C LEU A 15 9.91 23.60 6.13
N VAL A 16 10.79 22.60 6.09
CA VAL A 16 10.41 21.25 5.66
C VAL A 16 9.98 20.46 6.89
N TYR A 17 8.70 20.11 6.97
CA TYR A 17 8.18 19.23 8.00
C TYR A 17 8.05 17.81 7.44
N SER A 18 8.41 16.83 8.27
CA SER A 18 8.30 15.41 7.97
C SER A 18 7.42 14.75 9.03
N SER A 19 6.36 14.07 8.60
CA SER A 19 5.53 13.23 9.47
C SER A 19 5.60 11.76 9.04
N GLU A 20 5.68 10.86 10.01
CA GLU A 20 5.54 9.42 9.74
C GLU A 20 4.06 9.04 9.68
N LEU A 21 3.66 8.42 8.58
CA LEU A 21 2.36 7.79 8.41
C LEU A 21 2.53 6.27 8.48
N THR A 22 1.91 5.64 9.47
CA THR A 22 1.85 4.18 9.57
C THR A 22 0.68 3.66 8.76
N ILE A 23 0.95 2.77 7.82
CA ILE A 23 -0.06 2.08 7.02
C ILE A 23 -0.04 0.60 7.37
N SER A 24 -1.21 0.05 7.68
CA SER A 24 -1.36 -1.37 8.01
C SER A 24 -2.66 -1.92 7.48
N GLY A 25 -2.79 -3.24 7.41
CA GLY A 25 -4.03 -3.84 6.94
C GLY A 25 -3.91 -5.32 6.65
N SER A 26 -4.90 -5.83 5.92
CA SER A 26 -4.88 -7.20 5.44
C SER A 26 -5.69 -7.38 4.17
N ILE A 27 -5.26 -8.36 3.36
CA ILE A 27 -6.04 -8.93 2.27
C ILE A 27 -6.47 -10.33 2.71
N HIS A 28 -7.78 -10.58 2.78
CA HIS A 28 -8.33 -11.82 3.32
C HIS A 28 -9.39 -12.40 2.37
N LYS A 29 -9.18 -13.63 1.90
CA LYS A 29 -10.22 -14.39 1.19
C LYS A 29 -10.78 -15.46 2.12
N PRO A 30 -12.05 -15.36 2.57
CA PRO A 30 -12.65 -16.37 3.42
C PRO A 30 -13.05 -17.60 2.60
N GLY A 31 -12.62 -18.80 3.02
CA GLY A 31 -12.75 -20.05 2.25
C GLY A 31 -14.16 -20.54 1.94
N PHE A 32 -15.21 -19.84 2.37
CA PHE A 32 -16.59 -20.31 2.32
C PHE A 32 -17.54 -19.46 1.47
N THR A 33 -17.21 -18.20 1.12
CA THR A 33 -18.23 -17.24 0.63
C THR A 33 -17.88 -16.45 -0.63
N GLY A 34 -16.88 -16.86 -1.41
CA GLY A 34 -16.81 -16.50 -2.82
C GLY A 34 -15.44 -16.12 -3.37
N VAL A 35 -15.45 -15.65 -4.62
CA VAL A 35 -14.29 -15.15 -5.38
C VAL A 35 -13.71 -13.84 -4.82
N ASN A 36 -14.42 -13.19 -3.89
CA ASN A 36 -14.06 -11.89 -3.37
C ASN A 36 -13.07 -11.99 -2.21
N ALA A 37 -12.08 -11.09 -2.22
CA ALA A 37 -11.21 -10.84 -1.10
C ALA A 37 -11.66 -9.56 -0.37
N LYS A 38 -11.60 -9.59 0.96
CA LYS A 38 -11.71 -8.41 1.82
C LYS A 38 -10.37 -7.69 1.82
N LEU A 39 -10.36 -6.41 1.47
CA LEU A 39 -9.25 -5.49 1.71
C LEU A 39 -9.62 -4.57 2.87
N SER A 40 -8.76 -4.53 3.89
CA SER A 40 -8.84 -3.55 4.98
C SER A 40 -7.54 -2.76 5.06
N ILE A 41 -7.63 -1.43 5.07
CA ILE A 41 -6.47 -0.51 5.19
C ILE A 41 -6.72 0.45 6.35
N TYR A 42 -5.70 0.59 7.20
CA TYR A 42 -5.63 1.50 8.32
C TYR A 42 -4.48 2.47 8.12
N GLN A 43 -4.73 3.75 8.41
CA GLN A 43 -3.73 4.81 8.40
C GLN A 43 -3.67 5.40 9.81
N ASN A 44 -2.49 5.36 10.44
CA ASN A 44 -2.27 5.73 11.84
C ASN A 44 -3.29 5.10 12.80
N GLY A 45 -3.68 3.85 12.53
CA GLY A 45 -4.67 3.08 13.31
C GLY A 45 -6.14 3.37 12.97
N GLY A 46 -6.45 4.42 12.20
CA GLY A 46 -7.80 4.70 11.72
C GLY A 46 -8.14 3.89 10.48
N LEU A 47 -9.30 3.22 10.45
CA LEU A 47 -9.78 2.49 9.27
C LEU A 47 -10.10 3.48 8.14
N THR A 48 -9.43 3.34 7.00
CA THR A 48 -9.61 4.23 5.84
C THR A 48 -10.22 3.51 4.64
N THR A 49 -10.06 2.19 4.53
CA THR A 49 -10.64 1.39 3.45
C THR A 49 -11.12 0.06 4.02
N GLN A 50 -12.36 -0.31 3.71
CA GLN A 50 -12.87 -1.66 3.91
C GLN A 50 -13.78 -2.04 2.75
N VAL A 51 -13.33 -2.95 1.90
CA VAL A 51 -14.05 -3.33 0.69
C VAL A 51 -13.98 -4.84 0.44
N TRP A 52 -14.92 -5.34 -0.36
CA TRP A 52 -14.94 -6.71 -0.86
C TRP A 52 -14.93 -6.66 -2.38
N TYR A 53 -13.85 -7.14 -2.99
CA TYR A 53 -13.70 -7.15 -4.45
C TYR A 53 -13.10 -8.46 -4.91
N GLN A 54 -13.44 -8.87 -6.12
CA GLN A 54 -12.77 -9.98 -6.80
C GLN A 54 -11.40 -9.52 -7.27
N PRO A 55 -10.30 -10.11 -6.78
CA PRO A 55 -8.98 -9.81 -7.32
C PRO A 55 -8.89 -10.24 -8.79
N GLN A 56 -8.26 -9.42 -9.62
CA GLN A 56 -8.06 -9.72 -11.05
C GLN A 56 -6.59 -9.96 -11.35
N LYS A 57 -6.28 -10.95 -12.19
CA LYS A 57 -4.90 -11.11 -12.69
C LYS A 57 -4.54 -9.90 -13.55
N ILE A 58 -3.35 -9.34 -13.30
CA ILE A 58 -2.80 -8.29 -14.18
C ILE A 58 -2.40 -8.89 -15.53
N ASP A 59 -1.78 -10.07 -15.49
CA ASP A 59 -1.42 -10.85 -16.66
C ASP A 59 -2.28 -12.11 -16.74
N SER A 60 -3.16 -12.16 -17.73
CA SER A 60 -4.06 -13.30 -17.95
C SER A 60 -3.32 -14.58 -18.34
N SER A 61 -2.09 -14.48 -18.87
CA SER A 61 -1.27 -15.62 -19.27
C SER A 61 -0.51 -16.26 -18.10
N CYS A 62 -0.46 -15.58 -16.95
CA CYS A 62 0.23 -16.09 -15.78
C CYS A 62 -0.47 -17.33 -15.17
N THR A 63 0.34 -18.35 -14.87
CA THR A 63 -0.11 -19.64 -14.34
C THR A 63 0.29 -19.91 -12.89
N GLU A 64 1.33 -19.25 -12.36
CA GLU A 64 1.87 -19.53 -11.02
C GLU A 64 2.19 -18.21 -10.28
N ASP A 65 1.84 -18.17 -8.99
CA ASP A 65 2.00 -17.00 -8.10
C ASP A 65 1.72 -15.63 -8.75
N CYS A 66 0.58 -15.53 -9.42
CA CYS A 66 0.27 -14.37 -10.24
C CYS A 66 0.04 -13.11 -9.43
N THR A 67 0.44 -11.97 -10.00
CA THR A 67 0.09 -10.66 -9.43
C THR A 67 -1.38 -10.38 -9.69
N LEU A 68 -2.12 -10.23 -8.60
CA LEU A 68 -3.51 -9.84 -8.56
C LEU A 68 -3.65 -8.34 -8.29
N GLU A 69 -4.75 -7.75 -8.72
CA GLU A 69 -5.10 -6.35 -8.49
C GLU A 69 -6.49 -6.26 -7.86
N ILE A 70 -6.63 -5.38 -6.85
CA ILE A 70 -7.92 -4.94 -6.32
C ILE A 70 -8.00 -3.43 -6.54
N VAL A 71 -8.93 -2.99 -7.37
CA VAL A 71 -9.28 -1.57 -7.59
C VAL A 71 -10.44 -1.22 -6.66
N TYR A 72 -10.25 -0.25 -5.76
CA TYR A 72 -11.20 -0.04 -4.65
C TYR A 72 -11.77 1.39 -4.49
N ASP A 73 -11.23 2.39 -5.21
CA ASP A 73 -11.75 3.77 -5.20
C ASP A 73 -11.11 4.58 -6.33
N ASN A 74 -11.86 5.08 -7.31
CA ASN A 74 -11.42 6.00 -8.39
C ASN A 74 -9.91 5.96 -8.73
N ASN A 75 -9.43 4.83 -9.28
CA ASN A 75 -8.03 4.54 -9.67
C ASN A 75 -7.03 4.19 -8.54
N LYS A 76 -7.47 4.08 -7.29
CA LYS A 76 -6.71 3.43 -6.22
C LYS A 76 -6.79 1.93 -6.39
N ALA A 77 -5.63 1.32 -6.47
CA ALA A 77 -5.48 -0.12 -6.58
C ALA A 77 -4.35 -0.58 -5.66
N ILE A 78 -4.51 -1.79 -5.12
CA ILE A 78 -3.39 -2.56 -4.58
C ILE A 78 -3.08 -3.70 -5.54
N ARG A 79 -1.81 -4.04 -5.65
CA ARG A 79 -1.37 -5.23 -6.38
C ARG A 79 -0.68 -6.17 -5.42
N PHE A 80 -0.83 -7.47 -5.60
CA PHE A 80 -0.32 -8.40 -4.61
C PHE A 80 -0.14 -9.81 -5.19
N ASN A 81 0.82 -10.54 -4.67
CA ASN A 81 1.02 -11.98 -4.91
C ASN A 81 1.28 -12.67 -3.56
N SER A 82 1.83 -13.89 -3.56
CA SER A 82 2.14 -14.59 -2.31
C SER A 82 3.26 -13.93 -1.50
N LYS A 83 4.15 -13.14 -2.09
CA LYS A 83 5.37 -12.62 -1.43
C LYS A 83 5.20 -11.21 -0.91
N GLU A 84 4.62 -10.34 -1.73
CA GLU A 84 4.57 -8.91 -1.48
C GLU A 84 3.28 -8.28 -1.98
N MET A 85 3.04 -7.05 -1.53
CA MET A 85 2.06 -6.15 -2.12
C MET A 85 2.73 -4.86 -2.59
N ILE A 86 2.17 -4.30 -3.66
CA ILE A 86 2.49 -2.99 -4.17
C ILE A 86 1.41 -2.02 -3.73
N TYR A 87 1.82 -0.97 -3.02
CA TYR A 87 0.95 0.10 -2.53
C TYR A 87 1.39 1.44 -3.09
N LYS A 88 0.44 2.29 -3.50
CA LYS A 88 0.71 3.62 -4.04
C LYS A 88 0.17 4.70 -3.12
N HIS A 89 1.01 5.65 -2.73
CA HIS A 89 0.62 6.78 -1.88
C HIS A 89 1.51 7.99 -2.14
N GLY A 90 0.91 9.19 -2.21
CA GLY A 90 1.65 10.42 -2.46
C GLY A 90 2.48 10.42 -3.75
N GLY A 91 2.08 9.67 -4.78
CA GLY A 91 2.84 9.49 -6.02
C GLY A 91 4.02 8.50 -5.94
N GLN A 92 4.30 7.96 -4.75
CA GLN A 92 5.33 6.94 -4.55
C GLN A 92 4.74 5.53 -4.61
N ILE A 93 5.59 4.56 -4.94
CA ILE A 93 5.26 3.14 -5.02
C ILE A 93 6.09 2.40 -3.98
N TYR A 94 5.43 1.61 -3.14
CA TYR A 94 6.06 0.82 -2.09
C TYR A 94 5.87 -0.66 -2.40
N SER A 95 6.95 -1.44 -2.38
CA SER A 95 6.85 -2.90 -2.30
C SER A 95 6.98 -3.33 -0.86
N ILE A 96 6.01 -4.08 -0.37
CA ILE A 96 5.82 -4.37 1.04
C ILE A 96 5.67 -5.87 1.21
N GLU A 97 6.58 -6.47 1.96
CA GLU A 97 6.44 -7.85 2.43
C GLU A 97 5.33 -7.96 3.48
N TYR A 98 4.68 -9.11 3.51
CA TYR A 98 3.67 -9.40 4.53
C TYR A 98 4.31 -9.63 5.91
N THR A 99 3.52 -9.41 6.96
CA THR A 99 3.98 -9.73 8.32
C THR A 99 4.03 -11.24 8.55
N SER A 100 4.64 -11.66 9.66
CA SER A 100 4.83 -13.08 10.03
C SER A 100 3.53 -13.87 10.12
N ASP A 101 2.40 -13.20 10.34
CA ASP A 101 1.08 -13.82 10.46
C ASP A 101 0.42 -14.10 9.11
N LYS A 102 1.18 -13.94 8.01
CA LYS A 102 0.79 -14.38 6.68
C LYS A 102 0.43 -15.86 6.70
N TYR A 103 -0.74 -16.15 6.14
CA TYR A 103 -1.24 -17.51 5.97
C TYR A 103 -1.80 -17.70 4.56
N ILE A 104 -1.38 -18.76 3.90
CA ILE A 104 -1.93 -19.23 2.63
C ILE A 104 -2.19 -20.73 2.84
N LEU A 105 -3.39 -21.20 2.50
CA LEU A 105 -3.74 -22.60 2.67
C LEU A 105 -2.77 -23.52 1.93
N ASP A 106 -2.39 -24.64 2.56
CA ASP A 106 -1.47 -25.61 1.98
C ASP A 106 -2.00 -26.21 0.66
N GLY A 107 -1.09 -26.49 -0.28
CA GLY A 107 -1.42 -27.05 -1.59
C GLY A 107 -1.79 -26.00 -2.66
N CYS A 108 -1.79 -24.71 -2.32
CA CYS A 108 -1.97 -23.64 -3.30
C CYS A 108 -0.69 -23.34 -4.09
N GLN A 109 -0.81 -23.22 -5.42
CA GLN A 109 0.27 -22.77 -6.31
C GLN A 109 0.51 -21.25 -6.28
N GLY A 110 -0.36 -20.52 -5.58
CA GLY A 110 -0.33 -19.06 -5.45
C GLY A 110 -1.64 -18.55 -4.89
N VAL A 111 -1.69 -17.24 -4.58
CA VAL A 111 -2.88 -16.61 -3.97
C VAL A 111 -4.10 -16.64 -4.88
N GLN A 112 -3.92 -16.70 -6.20
CA GLN A 112 -4.98 -16.66 -7.21
C GLN A 112 -5.89 -17.89 -7.17
N ASP A 113 -5.31 -19.07 -6.97
CA ASP A 113 -6.03 -20.35 -6.98
C ASP A 113 -6.38 -20.82 -5.56
N CYS A 114 -6.01 -20.01 -4.57
CA CYS A 114 -6.17 -20.36 -3.17
C CYS A 114 -7.55 -19.96 -2.68
N ASN A 115 -8.27 -20.89 -2.05
CA ASN A 115 -9.60 -20.62 -1.51
C ASN A 115 -9.54 -19.82 -0.21
N TYR A 116 -8.42 -19.88 0.51
CA TYR A 116 -8.27 -19.20 1.78
C TYR A 116 -6.85 -18.67 1.96
N TYR A 117 -6.76 -17.39 2.30
CA TYR A 117 -5.51 -16.72 2.64
C TYR A 117 -5.76 -15.51 3.53
N ILE A 118 -4.77 -15.17 4.36
CA ILE A 118 -4.67 -13.94 5.14
C ILE A 118 -3.30 -13.35 4.85
N LEU A 119 -3.28 -12.15 4.27
CA LEU A 119 -2.05 -11.45 3.88
C LEU A 119 -1.98 -10.12 4.64
N PRO A 120 -1.52 -10.12 5.90
CA PRO A 120 -1.38 -8.93 6.72
C PRO A 120 -0.14 -8.14 6.33
N PHE A 121 -0.23 -6.82 6.39
CA PHE A 121 0.87 -5.91 6.05
C PHE A 121 0.96 -4.74 7.02
N LYS A 122 2.16 -4.22 7.21
CA LYS A 122 2.43 -3.01 7.99
C LYS A 122 3.74 -2.36 7.54
N PHE A 123 3.69 -1.07 7.26
CA PHE A 123 4.86 -0.28 6.88
C PHE A 123 4.67 1.19 7.29
N LYS A 124 5.75 1.96 7.23
CA LYS A 124 5.74 3.40 7.47
C LYS A 124 6.11 4.12 6.19
N VAL A 125 5.43 5.24 5.93
CA VAL A 125 5.80 6.18 4.88
C VAL A 125 6.14 7.52 5.50
N ILE A 126 7.08 8.23 4.89
CA ILE A 126 7.45 9.58 5.30
C ILE A 126 6.71 10.56 4.40
N GLU A 127 5.84 11.37 5.00
CA GLU A 127 5.17 12.46 4.31
C GLU A 127 5.98 13.75 4.51
N ILE A 128 6.44 14.34 3.41
CA ILE A 128 7.18 15.60 3.43
C ILE A 128 6.22 16.71 3.03
N ALA A 129 6.01 17.66 3.94
CA ALA A 129 5.29 18.90 3.67
C ALA A 129 6.30 20.04 3.53
N VAL A 130 6.23 20.76 2.41
CA VAL A 130 7.00 21.99 2.18
C VAL A 130 6.02 23.16 2.26
N THR A 131 6.23 24.06 3.21
CA THR A 131 5.48 25.33 3.36
C THR A 131 6.32 26.52 2.97
#